data_AF-A0A2V7HVW9-F1
#
_entry.id   AF-A0A2V7HVW9-F1
#
_cell.length_a   1.000
_cell.length_b   1.000
_cell.length_c   1.000
_cell.angle_alpha   90.00
_cell.angle_beta   90.00
_cell.angle_gamma   90.00
#
_symmetry.space_group_name_H-M   'P 1'
#
loop_
_entity.id
_entity.type
_entity.pdbx_description
1 polymer ?
#
loop_
_entity_poly.entity_id
_entity_poly.type
_entity_poly.pdbx_seq_one_letter_code
_entity_poly.pdbx_strand_id
1 'polypeptide(L)'
;MPTPAAVMDAIERLLLPLLDTLERMVWVQRYLHPPAAERLAEVLAPQTEAVAAPLSTLEQAPWPDDVAFMRERLLAVGRQTLEMLAAFATAARESKDPFDLYRALRRFARV
;
A
#
# COMPACT_ATOMS: atom_id res chain seq x y z
N MET A 1 3.39 -23.84 17.69
CA MET A 1 4.62 -23.30 18.33
C MET A 1 4.33 -21.85 18.69
N PRO A 2 4.93 -21.22 19.71
CA PRO A 2 4.73 -19.78 19.91
C PRO A 2 5.26 -19.02 18.69
N THR A 3 4.55 -17.97 18.26
CA THR A 3 4.96 -17.16 17.11
C THR A 3 6.30 -16.49 17.42
N PRO A 4 7.33 -16.65 16.57
CA PRO A 4 8.67 -16.10 16.83
C PRO A 4 8.62 -14.59 16.99
N ALA A 5 9.36 -14.02 17.95
CA ALA A 5 9.40 -12.57 18.18
C ALA A 5 9.67 -11.76 16.90
N ALA A 6 10.54 -12.26 16.02
CA ALA A 6 10.84 -11.67 14.73
C ALA A 6 9.62 -11.49 13.81
N VAL A 7 8.61 -12.37 13.90
CA VAL A 7 7.36 -12.24 13.13
C VAL A 7 6.51 -11.09 13.67
N MET A 8 6.41 -10.93 15.00
CA MET A 8 5.65 -9.82 15.61
C MET A 8 6.33 -8.49 15.29
N ASP A 9 7.65 -8.42 15.45
CA ASP A 9 8.43 -7.23 15.12
C ASP A 9 8.23 -6.83 13.65
N ALA A 10 8.18 -7.81 12.73
CA ALA A 10 7.94 -7.54 11.32
C ALA A 10 6.50 -7.09 11.05
N ILE A 11 5.50 -7.66 11.73
CA ILE A 11 4.10 -7.24 11.65
C ILE A 11 3.95 -5.79 12.15
N GLU A 12 4.51 -5.47 13.31
CA GLU A 12 4.45 -4.12 13.90
C GLU A 12 5.07 -3.07 12.99
N ARG A 13 6.22 -3.40 12.37
CA ARG A 13 6.90 -2.53 11.40
C ARG A 13 6.09 -2.30 10.12
N LEU A 14 5.26 -3.25 9.70
CA LEU A 14 4.43 -3.12 8.50
C LEU A 14 3.09 -2.46 8.77
N LEU A 15 2.44 -2.76 9.89
CA LEU A 15 1.06 -2.35 10.15
C LEU A 15 0.88 -0.83 10.14
N LEU A 16 1.75 -0.10 10.84
CA LEU A 16 1.67 1.37 10.90
C LEU A 16 1.78 2.03 9.51
N PRO A 17 2.85 1.82 8.72
CA PRO A 17 2.95 2.45 7.40
C PRO A 17 1.87 1.96 6.43
N LEU A 18 1.44 0.70 6.53
CA LEU A 18 0.37 0.17 5.69
C LEU A 18 -0.97 0.90 5.96
N LEU A 19 -1.34 1.05 7.23
CA LEU A 19 -2.58 1.73 7.62
C LEU A 19 -2.54 3.23 7.29
N ASP A 20 -1.43 3.92 7.56
CA ASP A 20 -1.23 5.34 7.19
C ASP A 20 -1.34 5.54 5.67
N THR A 21 -0.75 4.63 4.88
CA THR A 21 -0.87 4.67 3.42
C THR A 21 -2.32 4.49 2.97
N LEU A 22 -3.03 3.49 3.51
CA LEU A 22 -4.42 3.23 3.16
C LEU A 22 -5.33 4.41 3.52
N GLU A 23 -5.14 5.03 4.68
CA GLU A 23 -5.88 6.22 5.08
C GLU A 23 -5.66 7.39 4.11
N ARG A 24 -4.40 7.65 3.73
CA ARG A 24 -4.06 8.68 2.73
C ARG A 24 -4.70 8.39 1.38
N MET A 25 -4.70 7.13 0.94
CA MET A 25 -5.34 6.73 -0.31
C MET A 25 -6.85 6.91 -0.28
N VAL A 26 -7.51 6.59 0.84
CA VAL A 26 -8.95 6.86 1.03
C VAL A 26 -9.23 8.35 0.98
N TRP A 27 -8.38 9.17 1.59
CA TRP A 27 -8.50 10.62 1.53
C TRP A 27 -8.37 11.14 0.09
N VAL A 28 -7.35 10.69 -0.65
CA VAL A 28 -7.16 11.06 -2.06
C VAL A 28 -8.36 10.62 -2.89
N GLN A 29 -8.88 9.41 -2.69
CA GLN A 29 -10.06 8.93 -3.40
C GLN A 29 -11.29 9.81 -3.17
N ARG A 30 -11.50 10.25 -1.93
CA ARG A 30 -12.69 11.02 -1.54
C ARG A 30 -12.62 12.49 -1.96
N TYR A 31 -11.42 13.06 -2.00
CA TYR A 31 -11.20 14.49 -2.18
C TYR A 31 -10.28 14.83 -3.36
N LEU A 32 -10.15 13.92 -4.35
CA LEU A 32 -9.30 14.16 -5.51
C LEU A 32 -9.75 15.43 -6.25
N HIS A 33 -8.83 16.40 -6.30
CA HIS A 33 -8.86 17.53 -7.21
C HIS A 33 -7.85 17.25 -8.33
N PRO A 34 -8.27 16.92 -9.57
CA PRO A 34 -7.37 16.43 -10.63
C PRO A 34 -6.14 17.33 -10.90
N PRO A 35 -6.25 18.67 -10.89
CA PRO A 35 -5.08 19.55 -11.04
C PRO A 35 -4.00 19.39 -9.96
N ALA A 36 -4.31 18.77 -8.81
CA ALA A 36 -3.36 18.52 -7.73
C ALA A 36 -2.77 17.09 -7.76
N ALA A 37 -3.14 16.25 -8.74
CA ALA A 37 -2.79 14.83 -8.75
C ALA A 37 -1.27 14.58 -8.75
N GLU A 38 -0.50 15.33 -9.53
CA GLU A 38 0.98 15.21 -9.55
C GLU A 38 1.59 15.51 -8.19
N ARG A 39 1.19 16.63 -7.56
CA ARG A 39 1.64 16.99 -6.20
C ARG A 39 1.23 15.93 -5.17
N LEU A 40 0.04 15.38 -5.28
CA LEU A 40 -0.40 14.29 -4.40
C LEU A 40 0.45 13.04 -4.60
N ALA A 41 0.84 12.71 -5.84
CA ALA A 41 1.74 11.59 -6.11
C ALA A 41 3.13 11.81 -5.52
N GLU A 42 3.66 13.04 -5.54
CA GLU A 42 4.92 13.39 -4.87
C GLU A 42 4.82 13.23 -3.34
N VAL A 43 3.72 13.68 -2.72
CA VAL A 43 3.47 13.52 -1.28
C VAL A 43 3.33 12.05 -0.88
N LEU A 44 2.77 11.22 -1.75
CA LEU A 44 2.62 9.78 -1.53
C LEU A 44 3.88 8.98 -1.86
N ALA A 45 4.82 9.53 -2.62
CA ALA A 45 6.01 8.79 -3.06
C ALA A 45 6.80 8.13 -1.90
N PRO A 46 7.03 8.81 -0.74
CA PRO A 46 7.71 8.19 0.40
C PRO A 46 6.98 6.97 0.98
N GLN A 47 5.66 6.86 0.81
CA GLN A 47 4.87 5.74 1.33
C GLN A 47 5.18 4.43 0.60
N THR A 48 5.65 4.50 -0.64
CA THR A 48 6.10 3.31 -1.39
C THR A 48 7.20 2.58 -0.64
N GLU A 49 8.24 3.31 -0.23
CA GLU A 49 9.37 2.73 0.49
C GLU A 49 8.99 2.37 1.94
N ALA A 50 8.18 3.21 2.58
CA ALA A 50 7.69 2.97 3.94
C ALA A 50 6.90 1.67 4.06
N VAL A 51 6.24 1.21 2.99
CA VAL A 51 5.54 -0.08 2.93
C VAL A 51 6.43 -1.19 2.36
N ALA A 52 7.20 -0.94 1.29
CA ALA A 52 7.97 -1.97 0.60
C ALA A 52 9.06 -2.60 1.47
N ALA A 53 9.81 -1.80 2.24
CA ALA A 53 10.89 -2.30 3.07
C ALA A 53 10.40 -3.21 4.23
N PRO A 54 9.39 -2.82 5.04
CA PRO A 54 8.79 -3.71 6.03
C PRO A 54 8.10 -4.93 5.41
N LEU A 55 7.48 -4.79 4.24
CA LEU A 55 6.83 -5.91 3.54
C LEU A 55 7.83 -6.99 3.12
N SER A 56 8.98 -6.59 2.59
CA SER A 56 10.08 -7.51 2.26
C SER A 56 10.63 -8.21 3.50
N THR A 57 10.75 -7.48 4.61
CA THR A 57 11.17 -8.05 5.91
C THR A 57 10.15 -9.07 6.43
N LEU A 58 8.85 -8.76 6.34
CA LEU A 58 7.77 -9.67 6.72
C LEU A 58 7.78 -10.95 5.88
N GLU A 59 8.07 -10.83 4.58
CA GLU A 59 8.13 -11.97 3.66
C GLU A 59 9.23 -12.96 4.03
N GLN A 60 10.37 -12.46 4.50
CA GLN A 60 11.57 -13.24 4.87
C GLN A 60 11.55 -13.76 6.32
N ALA A 61 10.59 -13.31 7.14
CA ALA A 61 10.50 -13.72 8.53
C ALA A 61 10.21 -15.23 8.68
N PRO A 62 10.64 -15.88 9.78
CA PRO A 62 10.44 -17.31 9.99
C PRO A 62 9.00 -17.59 10.47
N TRP A 63 8.05 -17.56 9.55
CA TRP A 63 6.64 -17.81 9.83
C TRP A 63 6.38 -19.29 10.19
N PRO A 64 5.72 -19.57 11.32
CA PRO A 64 5.20 -20.90 11.59
C PRO A 64 4.07 -21.30 10.64
N ASP A 65 3.94 -22.59 10.36
CA ASP A 65 2.93 -23.12 9.42
C ASP A 65 1.48 -22.84 9.86
N ASP A 66 1.22 -22.79 11.17
CA ASP A 66 -0.10 -22.52 11.75
C ASP A 66 -0.62 -21.09 11.47
N VAL A 67 0.27 -20.16 11.12
CA VAL A 67 -0.05 -18.77 10.78
C VAL A 67 0.33 -18.38 9.35
N ALA A 68 0.64 -19.34 8.49
CA ALA A 68 0.98 -19.09 7.08
C ALA A 68 -0.13 -18.33 6.33
N PHE A 69 -1.40 -18.59 6.64
CA PHE A 69 -2.53 -17.84 6.08
C PHE A 69 -2.43 -16.32 6.39
N MET A 70 -2.03 -15.96 7.61
CA MET A 70 -1.92 -14.56 8.02
C MET A 70 -0.78 -13.86 7.25
N ARG A 71 0.35 -14.56 7.07
CA ARG A 71 1.45 -14.10 6.20
C ARG A 71 0.93 -13.78 4.81
N GLU A 72 0.26 -14.74 4.17
CA GLU A 72 -0.26 -14.57 2.80
C GLU A 72 -1.22 -13.39 2.70
N ARG A 73 -2.09 -13.21 3.70
CA ARG A 73 -3.01 -12.08 3.76
C ARG A 73 -2.28 -10.73 3.86
N LEU A 74 -1.33 -10.61 4.77
CA LEU A 74 -0.55 -9.38 4.95
C LEU A 74 0.29 -9.07 3.71
N LEU A 75 0.94 -10.09 3.13
CA LEU A 75 1.73 -9.93 1.90
C LEU A 75 0.85 -9.47 0.74
N ALA A 76 -0.32 -10.08 0.56
CA ALA A 76 -1.24 -9.71 -0.50
C ALA A 76 -1.75 -8.28 -0.34
N VAL A 77 -2.16 -7.85 0.87
CA VAL A 77 -2.60 -6.46 1.10
C VAL A 77 -1.46 -5.48 0.88
N GLY A 78 -0.25 -5.77 1.39
CA GLY A 78 0.92 -4.92 1.19
C GLY A 78 1.28 -4.74 -0.28
N ARG A 79 1.34 -5.83 -1.06
CA ARG A 79 1.60 -5.80 -2.50
C ARG A 79 0.53 -5.02 -3.25
N GLN A 80 -0.72 -5.25 -2.89
CA GLN A 80 -1.85 -4.53 -3.48
C GLN A 80 -1.77 -3.03 -3.19
N THR A 81 -1.38 -2.61 -1.99
CA THR A 81 -1.13 -1.21 -1.64
C THR A 81 -0.02 -0.59 -2.47
N LEU A 82 1.06 -1.32 -2.73
CA LEU A 82 2.14 -0.85 -3.61
C LEU A 82 1.69 -0.72 -5.08
N GLU A 83 0.95 -1.69 -5.61
CA GLU A 83 0.35 -1.60 -6.95
C GLU A 83 -0.56 -0.39 -7.09
N MET A 84 -1.33 -0.13 -6.03
CA MET A 84 -2.25 0.99 -5.90
C MET A 84 -1.49 2.33 -5.96
N LEU A 85 -0.45 2.51 -5.15
CA LEU A 85 0.42 3.69 -5.20
C LEU A 85 1.04 3.89 -6.59
N ALA A 86 1.57 2.81 -7.20
CA ALA A 86 2.17 2.86 -8.52
C ALA A 86 1.16 3.28 -9.60
N ALA A 87 -0.03 2.69 -9.60
CA ALA A 87 -1.09 3.02 -10.55
C ALA A 87 -1.54 4.48 -10.43
N PHE A 88 -1.67 5.00 -9.20
CA PHE A 88 -1.98 6.42 -8.99
C PHE A 88 -0.86 7.33 -9.48
N ALA A 89 0.42 7.02 -9.17
CA ALA A 89 1.55 7.82 -9.63
C ALA A 89 1.69 7.84 -11.15
N THR A 90 1.45 6.71 -11.83
CA THR A 90 1.41 6.65 -13.30
C THR A 90 0.27 7.48 -13.85
N ALA A 91 -0.95 7.32 -13.32
CA ALA A 91 -2.09 8.11 -13.75
C ALA A 91 -1.86 9.62 -13.52
N ALA A 92 -1.26 10.01 -12.40
CA ALA A 92 -0.96 11.41 -12.11
C ALA A 92 0.00 12.06 -13.13
N ARG A 93 0.98 11.32 -13.64
CA ARG A 93 1.97 11.85 -14.60
C ARG A 93 1.51 11.78 -16.06
N GLU A 94 0.74 10.75 -16.41
CA GLU A 94 0.43 10.44 -17.82
C GLU A 94 -0.99 10.85 -18.23
N SER A 95 -1.86 11.16 -17.26
CA SER A 95 -3.27 11.47 -17.50
C SER A 95 -3.42 12.75 -18.33
N LYS A 96 -3.85 12.58 -19.58
CA LYS A 96 -4.38 13.67 -20.42
C LYS A 96 -5.88 13.91 -20.16
N ASP A 97 -6.55 12.94 -19.55
CA ASP A 97 -7.98 12.97 -19.21
C ASP A 97 -8.18 12.64 -17.70
N PRO A 98 -8.79 13.54 -16.90
CA PRO A 98 -9.11 13.29 -15.50
C PRO A 98 -9.82 11.96 -15.22
N PHE A 99 -10.55 11.37 -16.18
CA PHE A 99 -11.18 10.06 -16.00
C PHE A 99 -10.16 8.92 -15.77
N ASP A 100 -8.93 9.04 -16.25
CA ASP A 100 -7.87 8.04 -16.01
C ASP A 100 -7.45 8.00 -14.53
N LEU A 101 -7.41 9.16 -13.88
CA LEU A 101 -7.18 9.28 -12.43
C LEU A 101 -8.30 8.61 -11.63
N TYR A 102 -9.56 8.90 -11.96
CA TYR A 102 -10.70 8.27 -11.28
C TYR A 102 -10.77 6.77 -11.54
N ARG A 103 -10.37 6.30 -12.74
CA ARG A 103 -10.29 4.87 -13.07
C ARG A 103 -9.23 4.18 -12.23
N ALA A 104 -8.04 4.78 -12.11
CA ALA A 104 -7.00 4.29 -11.22
C ALA A 104 -7.53 4.17 -9.79
N LEU A 105 -8.16 5.22 -9.27
CA LEU A 105 -8.75 5.26 -7.92
C LEU A 105 -9.93 4.29 -7.71
N ARG A 106 -10.65 3.91 -8.76
CA ARG A 106 -11.74 2.93 -8.66
C ARG A 106 -11.22 1.50 -8.49
N ARG A 107 -9.99 1.20 -8.92
CA ARG A 107 -9.35 -0.11 -8.65
C ARG A 107 -9.18 -0.36 -7.15
N PHE A 108 -9.06 0.70 -6.35
CA PHE A 108 -8.90 0.65 -4.89
C PHE A 108 -10.19 0.26 -4.16
N ALA A 109 -11.36 0.71 -4.64
CA ALA A 109 -12.65 0.42 -3.99
C ALA A 109 -13.16 -1.02 -4.19
N ARG A 110 -12.42 -1.85 -4.93
CA ARG A 110 -12.78 -3.26 -5.22
C ARG A 110 -12.01 -4.25 -4.36
N VAL A 111 -11.20 -3.75 -3.43
CA VAL A 111 -10.34 -4.50 -2.53
C VAL A 111 -11.04 -4.70 -1.19
#